data_AF-B8BWQ7-F1
#
_entry.id   AF-B8BWQ7-F1
#
_cell.length_a   1.000
_cell.length_b   1.000
_cell.length_c   1.000
_cell.angle_alpha   90.00
_cell.angle_beta   90.00
_cell.angle_gamma   90.00
#
_symmetry.space_group_name_H-M   'P 1'
#
loop_
_entity.id
_entity.type
_entity.pdbx_description
1 polymer ?
#
loop_
_entity_poly.entity_id
_entity_poly.type
_entity_poly.pdbx_seq_one_letter_code
_entity_poly.pdbx_strand_id
1 'polypeptide(L)'
;MKTIASLLAIVITTMSSSSNAFFNPANLSTKLTPPKPSTTSRNLYASVEEAIAEAQRICAEDPNSESCKVAWDIVEELEAADSHKDNVEQRQLPTDINYYPLIQSLDILSQKVERKMDELNKLSLQLAEAGAGEEIERLVYASEEMKGVLRDARARLEQL
;
A
#
# COMPACT_ATOMS: atom_id res chain seq x y z
N MET A 1 -38.61 -34.51 8.76
CA MET A 1 -37.67 -35.07 7.76
C MET A 1 -38.18 -34.80 6.35
N LYS A 2 -37.70 -33.74 5.67
CA LYS A 2 -37.64 -33.61 4.19
C LYS A 2 -36.55 -32.59 3.81
N THR A 3 -35.38 -33.15 3.51
CA THR A 3 -34.33 -32.77 2.54
C THR A 3 -34.10 -31.29 2.13
N ILE A 4 -32.86 -30.89 2.36
CA ILE A 4 -32.11 -29.78 1.76
C ILE A 4 -31.74 -30.14 0.31
N ALA A 5 -31.91 -29.21 -0.63
CA ALA A 5 -31.13 -29.09 -1.88
C ALA A 5 -31.44 -27.70 -2.47
N SER A 6 -30.50 -26.77 -2.40
CA SER A 6 -29.58 -26.44 -3.51
C SER A 6 -30.30 -25.80 -4.69
N LEU A 7 -30.00 -24.51 -4.95
CA LEU A 7 -29.73 -24.01 -6.30
C LEU A 7 -29.13 -22.59 -6.22
N LEU A 8 -27.91 -22.51 -6.72
CA LEU A 8 -27.10 -21.31 -6.96
C LEU A 8 -27.68 -20.43 -8.09
N ALA A 9 -27.45 -19.13 -7.94
CA ALA A 9 -27.14 -18.12 -8.95
C ALA A 9 -28.12 -17.83 -10.09
N ILE A 10 -28.67 -16.60 -10.11
CA ILE A 10 -28.81 -15.79 -11.34
C ILE A 10 -28.45 -14.33 -11.01
N VAL A 11 -27.71 -13.72 -11.93
CA VAL A 11 -26.92 -12.49 -11.86
C VAL A 11 -27.45 -11.54 -12.95
N ILE A 12 -27.58 -10.24 -12.62
CA ILE A 12 -27.61 -9.02 -13.51
C ILE A 12 -28.88 -8.89 -14.40
N THR A 13 -29.57 -7.76 -14.66
CA THR A 13 -29.36 -6.29 -14.80
C THR A 13 -30.78 -5.66 -14.66
N THR A 14 -31.01 -4.37 -14.38
CA THR A 14 -31.04 -3.26 -15.37
C THR A 14 -31.22 -1.90 -14.68
N MET A 15 -30.60 -0.87 -15.25
CA MET A 15 -30.66 0.54 -14.86
C MET A 15 -31.98 1.22 -15.28
N SER A 16 -32.39 2.28 -14.56
CA SER A 16 -33.06 3.50 -15.06
C SER A 16 -33.22 4.49 -13.89
N SER A 17 -32.46 5.59 -13.84
CA SER A 17 -32.69 6.88 -14.50
C SER A 17 -33.77 7.73 -13.80
N SER A 18 -33.35 8.84 -13.20
CA SER A 18 -34.15 10.06 -13.03
C SER A 18 -33.23 11.24 -12.70
N SER A 19 -33.03 12.08 -13.72
CA SER A 19 -32.42 13.40 -13.67
C SER A 19 -33.24 14.33 -12.77
N ASN A 20 -32.57 15.24 -12.06
CA ASN A 20 -33.11 16.57 -11.77
C ASN A 20 -31.97 17.59 -11.81
N ALA A 21 -32.03 18.42 -12.84
CA ALA A 21 -31.22 19.62 -12.97
C ALA A 21 -31.78 20.70 -12.04
N PHE A 22 -30.93 21.26 -11.17
CA PHE A 22 -31.15 22.56 -10.57
C PHE A 22 -29.86 23.36 -10.75
N PHE A 23 -29.86 24.21 -11.77
CA PHE A 23 -28.88 25.28 -11.93
C PHE A 23 -29.39 26.51 -11.18
N ASN A 24 -28.58 27.06 -10.29
CA ASN A 24 -28.60 28.49 -10.02
C ASN A 24 -27.15 28.99 -9.82
N PRO A 25 -26.73 30.09 -10.47
CA PRO A 25 -25.33 30.50 -10.55
C PRO A 25 -25.04 31.63 -9.57
N ALA A 26 -24.17 31.42 -8.59
CA ALA A 26 -23.46 32.50 -7.88
C ALA A 26 -22.48 31.93 -6.84
N ASN A 27 -21.28 31.56 -7.29
CA ASN A 27 -20.05 32.11 -6.72
C ASN A 27 -18.83 31.59 -7.48
N LEU A 28 -18.17 32.55 -8.11
CA LEU A 28 -16.90 32.46 -8.78
C LEU A 28 -15.79 32.23 -7.74
N SER A 29 -15.38 30.98 -7.54
CA SER A 29 -14.10 30.68 -6.90
C SER A 29 -13.62 29.28 -7.28
N THR A 30 -13.43 29.05 -8.58
CA THR A 30 -12.74 27.86 -9.07
C THR A 30 -11.24 28.10 -8.96
N LYS A 31 -10.71 27.75 -7.78
CA LYS A 31 -9.32 27.40 -7.56
C LYS A 31 -8.91 26.43 -8.68
N LEU A 32 -8.09 26.90 -9.61
CA LEU A 32 -7.45 26.08 -10.64
C LEU A 32 -6.73 24.94 -9.91
N THR A 33 -7.30 23.75 -9.99
CA THR A 33 -6.61 22.52 -9.65
C THR A 33 -5.72 22.21 -10.86
N PRO A 34 -4.40 22.01 -10.66
CA PRO A 34 -3.55 21.59 -11.76
C PRO A 34 -4.06 20.23 -12.28
N PRO A 35 -4.06 20.02 -13.61
CA PRO A 35 -4.42 18.74 -14.18
C PRO A 35 -3.50 17.67 -13.58
N LYS A 36 -4.11 16.67 -12.97
CA LYS A 36 -3.42 15.48 -12.47
C LYS A 36 -2.71 14.81 -13.66
N PRO A 37 -1.38 14.67 -13.67
CA PRO A 37 -0.69 14.01 -14.75
C PRO A 37 -1.19 12.57 -14.85
N SER A 38 -1.67 12.22 -16.04
CA SER A 38 -2.14 10.88 -16.38
C SER A 38 -0.97 9.90 -16.22
N THR A 39 -1.13 8.97 -15.30
CA THR A 39 -0.16 7.93 -14.90
C THR A 39 0.06 6.83 -15.95
N THR A 40 -0.15 7.14 -17.23
CA THR A 40 -0.12 6.18 -18.35
C THR A 40 1.15 6.30 -19.23
N SER A 41 1.97 7.33 -19.07
CA SER A 41 3.14 7.60 -19.93
C SER A 41 4.40 6.78 -19.63
N ARG A 42 4.38 5.81 -18.70
CA ARG A 42 5.60 5.06 -18.32
C ARG A 42 6.16 4.09 -19.37
N ASN A 43 5.42 3.82 -20.45
CA ASN A 43 5.78 2.79 -21.44
C ASN A 43 6.07 3.36 -22.84
N LEU A 44 6.27 4.67 -22.98
CA LEU A 44 6.45 5.30 -24.30
C LEU A 44 7.90 5.25 -24.79
N TYR A 45 8.89 5.25 -23.89
CA TYR A 45 10.31 5.32 -24.25
C TYR A 45 11.09 4.21 -23.56
N ALA A 46 12.06 3.63 -24.27
CA ALA A 46 12.88 2.53 -23.77
C ALA A 46 14.10 3.02 -22.98
N SER A 47 14.52 4.28 -23.16
CA SER A 47 15.64 4.89 -22.44
C SER A 47 15.47 6.40 -22.22
N VAL A 48 16.28 6.98 -21.32
CA VAL A 48 16.29 8.42 -21.02
C VAL A 48 16.74 9.23 -22.26
N GLU A 49 17.69 8.72 -23.04
CA GLU A 49 18.22 9.41 -24.23
C GLU A 49 17.16 9.58 -25.32
N GLU A 50 16.30 8.57 -25.50
CA GLU A 50 15.17 8.64 -26.44
C GLU A 50 14.16 9.71 -26.00
N ALA A 51 13.85 9.75 -24.70
CA ALA A 51 12.95 10.74 -24.13
C ALA A 51 13.51 12.18 -24.23
N ILE A 52 14.82 12.37 -24.04
CA ILE A 52 15.49 13.68 -24.20
C ILE A 52 15.42 14.15 -25.66
N ALA A 53 15.72 13.28 -26.63
CA ALA A 53 15.68 13.63 -28.04
C ALA A 53 14.26 14.06 -28.47
N GLU A 54 13.25 13.37 -27.96
CA GLU A 54 11.85 13.68 -28.26
C GLU A 54 11.36 14.94 -27.54
N ALA A 55 11.77 15.17 -26.29
CA ALA A 55 11.51 16.42 -25.59
C ALA A 55 12.11 17.62 -26.32
N GLN A 56 13.35 17.50 -26.81
CA GLN A 56 13.98 18.54 -27.63
C GLN A 56 13.22 18.80 -28.94
N ARG A 57 12.72 17.74 -29.58
CA ARG A 57 11.93 17.86 -30.82
C ARG A 57 10.60 18.57 -30.58
N ILE A 58 9.87 18.21 -29.52
CA ILE A 58 8.58 18.81 -29.16
C ILE A 58 8.75 20.26 -28.72
N CYS A 59 9.78 20.55 -27.91
CA CYS A 59 10.08 21.88 -27.41
C CYS A 59 10.66 22.83 -28.48
N ALA A 60 11.15 22.32 -29.61
CA ALA A 60 11.66 23.14 -30.71
C ALA A 60 10.56 23.94 -31.42
N GLU A 61 9.31 23.44 -31.41
CA GLU A 61 8.17 24.12 -32.02
C GLU A 61 7.66 25.27 -31.13
N ASP A 62 7.44 25.00 -29.84
CA ASP A 62 7.06 26.00 -28.84
C ASP A 62 7.60 25.62 -27.44
N PRO A 63 8.63 26.35 -26.94
CA PRO A 63 9.23 26.10 -25.64
C PRO A 63 8.29 26.29 -24.44
N ASN A 64 7.20 27.04 -24.58
CA ASN A 64 6.26 27.31 -23.48
C ASN A 64 4.97 26.48 -23.59
N SER A 65 4.88 25.62 -24.59
CA SER A 65 3.72 24.74 -24.78
C SER A 65 3.60 23.75 -23.63
N GLU A 66 2.35 23.38 -23.29
CA GLU A 66 2.08 22.33 -22.31
C GLU A 66 2.67 20.97 -22.76
N SER A 67 2.74 20.72 -24.07
CA SER A 67 3.40 19.55 -24.64
C SER A 67 4.90 19.50 -24.36
N CYS A 68 5.59 20.65 -24.41
CA CYS A 68 7.01 20.73 -24.07
C CYS A 68 7.25 20.44 -22.58
N LYS A 69 6.41 20.97 -21.69
CA LYS A 69 6.50 20.69 -20.25
C LYS A 69 6.27 19.21 -19.95
N VAL A 70 5.22 18.61 -20.50
CA VAL A 70 4.92 17.19 -20.33
C VAL A 70 6.05 16.30 -20.85
N ALA A 71 6.71 16.68 -21.95
CA ALA A 71 7.84 15.93 -22.46
C ALA A 71 9.04 15.95 -21.49
N TRP A 72 9.32 17.09 -20.84
CA TRP A 72 10.34 17.18 -19.79
C TRP A 72 9.94 16.48 -18.48
N ASP A 73 8.66 16.51 -18.09
CA ASP A 73 8.17 15.74 -16.94
C ASP A 73 8.41 14.23 -17.13
N ILE A 74 8.28 13.72 -18.37
CA ILE A 74 8.58 12.31 -18.68
C ILE A 74 10.07 12.00 -18.53
N VAL A 75 10.96 12.93 -18.94
CA VAL A 75 12.41 12.77 -18.75
C VAL A 75 12.76 12.73 -17.26
N GLU A 76 12.22 13.66 -16.46
CA GLU A 76 12.44 13.71 -15.02
C GLU A 76 12.01 12.41 -14.33
N GLU A 77 10.84 11.87 -14.68
CA GLU A 77 10.34 10.61 -14.11
C GLU A 77 11.17 9.39 -14.55
N LEU A 78 11.68 9.37 -15.78
CA LEU A 78 12.57 8.30 -16.27
C LEU A 78 13.94 8.35 -15.60
N GLU A 79 14.52 9.54 -15.42
CA GLU A 79 15.78 9.74 -14.69
C GLU A 79 15.63 9.36 -13.21
N ALA A 80 14.50 9.70 -12.58
CA ALA A 80 14.20 9.27 -11.22
C ALA A 80 14.11 7.74 -11.14
N ALA A 81 13.44 7.09 -12.10
CA ALA A 81 13.36 5.63 -12.16
C ALA A 81 14.72 4.96 -12.39
N ASP A 82 15.63 5.58 -13.15
CA ASP A 82 16.97 5.07 -13.41
C ASP A 82 17.92 5.27 -12.22
N SER A 83 17.90 6.43 -11.58
CA SER A 83 18.62 6.69 -10.32
C SER A 83 18.19 5.74 -9.21
N HIS A 84 16.92 5.33 -9.18
CA HIS A 84 16.45 4.26 -8.29
C HIS A 84 17.06 2.90 -8.60
N LYS A 85 17.33 2.57 -9.88
CA LYS A 85 18.05 1.34 -10.27
C LYS A 85 19.53 1.43 -9.92
N ASP A 86 20.19 2.56 -10.14
CA ASP A 86 21.58 2.76 -9.78
C ASP A 86 21.81 2.67 -8.26
N ASN A 87 20.87 3.14 -7.45
CA ASN A 87 20.90 2.91 -5.99
C ASN A 87 20.76 1.43 -5.61
N VAL A 88 20.17 0.60 -6.47
CA VAL A 88 20.01 -0.85 -6.29
C VAL A 88 21.21 -1.61 -6.88
N GLU A 89 21.80 -1.15 -7.98
CA GLU A 89 22.87 -1.83 -8.73
C GLU A 89 24.29 -1.43 -8.28
N GLN A 90 24.51 -0.20 -7.80
CA GLN A 90 25.77 0.17 -7.12
C GLN A 90 25.94 -0.49 -5.73
N ARG A 91 25.01 -1.37 -5.34
CA ARG A 91 25.13 -2.20 -4.13
C ARG A 91 25.88 -3.52 -4.43
N GLN A 92 27.12 -3.41 -4.88
CA GLN A 92 28.12 -4.50 -4.79
C GLN A 92 29.44 -3.86 -4.33
N LEU A 93 29.98 -4.00 -3.11
CA LEU A 93 29.62 -4.75 -1.89
C LEU A 93 29.49 -3.77 -0.72
N PRO A 94 28.43 -3.86 0.10
CA PRO A 94 28.54 -3.59 1.52
C PRO A 94 28.79 -4.93 2.22
N THR A 95 29.98 -5.14 2.76
CA THR A 95 30.30 -6.21 3.75
C THR A 95 29.58 -6.02 5.10
N ASP A 96 28.42 -5.38 5.12
CA ASP A 96 27.52 -5.33 6.26
C ASP A 96 26.13 -4.97 5.76
N ILE A 97 25.27 -5.98 5.57
CA ILE A 97 23.84 -5.73 5.45
C ILE A 97 23.39 -5.29 6.85
N ASN A 98 23.12 -4.00 7.01
CA ASN A 98 22.69 -3.46 8.29
C ASN A 98 21.23 -3.87 8.56
N TYR A 99 21.06 -4.97 9.29
CA TYR A 99 19.74 -5.48 9.73
C TYR A 99 19.14 -4.71 10.90
N TYR A 100 19.86 -3.73 11.47
CA TYR A 100 19.44 -3.00 12.66
C TYR A 100 18.06 -2.31 12.52
N PRO A 101 17.73 -1.63 11.40
CA PRO A 101 16.40 -1.05 11.22
C PRO A 101 15.28 -2.12 11.17
N LEU A 102 15.57 -3.29 10.59
CA LEU A 102 14.63 -4.41 10.52
C LEU A 102 14.42 -5.03 11.91
N ILE A 103 15.51 -5.26 12.65
CA ILE A 103 15.48 -5.75 14.03
C ILE A 103 14.71 -4.77 14.93
N GLN A 104 14.93 -3.47 14.79
CA GLN A 104 14.18 -2.45 15.53
C GLN A 104 12.69 -2.46 15.19
N SER A 105 12.34 -2.56 13.91
CA SER A 105 10.94 -2.65 13.48
C SER A 105 10.26 -3.91 14.03
N LEU A 106 11.00 -5.02 14.13
CA LEU A 106 10.53 -6.27 14.71
C LEU A 106 10.31 -6.13 16.22
N ASP A 107 11.19 -5.44 16.94
CA ASP A 107 11.02 -5.18 18.39
C ASP A 107 9.77 -4.34 18.66
N ILE A 108 9.54 -3.28 17.87
CA ILE A 108 8.34 -2.44 17.96
C ILE A 108 7.08 -3.27 17.67
N LEU A 109 7.14 -4.14 16.67
CA LEU A 109 6.02 -5.01 16.31
C LEU A 109 5.74 -6.03 17.43
N SER A 110 6.78 -6.64 18.00
CA SER A 110 6.68 -7.57 19.13
C SER A 110 6.00 -6.92 20.32
N GLN A 111 6.46 -5.73 20.73
CA GLN A 111 5.85 -4.98 21.83
C GLN A 111 4.37 -4.66 21.56
N LYS A 112 4.01 -4.40 20.30
CA LYS A 112 2.62 -4.11 19.93
C LYS A 112 1.74 -5.37 19.98
N VAL A 113 2.28 -6.52 19.55
CA VAL A 113 1.61 -7.82 19.66
C VAL A 113 1.41 -8.21 21.12
N GLU A 114 2.42 -8.01 21.98
CA GLU A 114 2.32 -8.28 23.42
C GLU A 114 1.21 -7.45 24.08
N ARG A 115 1.20 -6.13 23.85
CA ARG A 115 0.12 -5.26 24.37
C ARG A 115 -1.26 -5.69 23.88
N LYS A 116 -1.39 -6.03 22.60
CA LYS A 116 -2.66 -6.51 22.04
C LYS A 116 -3.07 -7.85 22.64
N MET A 117 -2.10 -8.68 22.97
CA MET A 117 -2.36 -9.96 23.60
C MET A 117 -2.78 -9.81 25.07
N ASP A 118 -2.21 -8.85 25.79
CA ASP A 118 -2.63 -8.53 27.16
C ASP A 118 -4.05 -7.95 27.19
N GLU A 119 -4.39 -7.08 26.23
CA GLU A 119 -5.76 -6.61 26.02
C GLU A 119 -6.72 -7.77 25.75
N LEU A 120 -6.34 -8.69 24.86
CA LEU A 120 -7.16 -9.86 24.54
C LEU A 120 -7.35 -10.75 25.77
N ASN A 121 -6.28 -11.02 26.53
CA ASN A 121 -6.34 -11.83 27.73
C ASN A 121 -7.24 -11.18 28.80
N LYS A 122 -7.16 -9.86 28.97
CA LYS A 122 -8.03 -9.12 29.87
C LYS A 122 -9.50 -9.23 29.48
N LEU A 123 -9.82 -9.08 28.20
CA LEU A 123 -11.18 -9.28 27.70
C LEU A 123 -11.63 -10.74 27.89
N SER A 124 -10.73 -11.69 27.65
CA SER A 124 -10.96 -13.11 27.88
C SER A 124 -11.33 -13.41 29.34
N LEU A 125 -10.61 -12.82 30.29
CA LEU A 125 -10.93 -12.94 31.72
C LEU A 125 -12.30 -12.34 32.06
N GLN A 126 -12.65 -11.19 31.49
CA GLN A 126 -13.97 -10.57 31.66
C GLN A 126 -15.11 -11.41 31.05
N LEU A 127 -14.88 -12.05 29.90
CA LEU A 127 -15.86 -12.95 29.29
C LEU A 127 -15.95 -14.29 30.04
N ALA A 128 -14.87 -14.77 30.64
CA ALA A 128 -14.87 -15.94 31.51
C ALA A 128 -15.69 -15.66 32.80
N GLU A 129 -15.51 -14.48 33.39
CA GLU A 129 -16.32 -14.00 34.53
C GLU A 129 -17.80 -13.82 34.15
N ALA A 130 -18.09 -13.50 32.89
CA ALA A 130 -19.44 -13.43 32.32
C ALA A 130 -20.04 -14.80 31.92
N GLY A 131 -19.34 -15.93 32.15
CA GLY A 131 -19.88 -17.28 31.99
C GLY A 131 -19.56 -17.99 30.67
N ALA A 132 -18.60 -17.49 29.86
CA ALA A 132 -18.21 -18.08 28.57
C ALA A 132 -16.86 -18.86 28.64
N GLY A 133 -16.64 -19.63 29.71
CA GLY A 133 -15.31 -20.17 30.05
C GLY A 133 -14.70 -21.20 29.08
N GLU A 134 -15.50 -22.03 28.40
CA GLU A 134 -14.99 -23.19 27.64
C GLU A 134 -14.28 -22.80 26.32
N GLU A 135 -14.73 -21.75 25.64
CA GLU A 135 -14.13 -21.27 24.39
C GLU A 135 -12.86 -20.42 24.63
N ILE A 136 -12.74 -19.86 25.84
CA ILE A 136 -11.69 -18.91 26.26
C ILE A 136 -10.38 -19.61 26.60
N GLU A 137 -10.44 -20.79 27.19
CA GLU A 137 -9.25 -21.57 27.55
C GLU A 137 -8.41 -21.94 26.32
N ARG A 138 -9.06 -22.28 25.20
CA ARG A 138 -8.39 -22.57 23.92
C ARG A 138 -7.72 -21.33 23.33
N LEU A 139 -8.34 -20.17 23.47
CA LEU A 139 -7.81 -18.91 22.95
C LEU A 139 -6.58 -18.46 23.75
N VAL A 140 -6.61 -18.62 25.08
CA VAL A 140 -5.45 -18.35 25.94
C VAL A 140 -4.30 -19.27 25.58
N TYR A 141 -4.56 -20.57 25.40
CA TYR A 141 -3.53 -21.53 25.00
C TYR A 141 -2.88 -21.17 23.65
N ALA A 142 -3.69 -20.92 22.61
CA ALA A 142 -3.19 -20.54 21.30
C ALA A 142 -2.37 -19.25 21.33
N SER A 143 -2.71 -18.32 22.22
CA SER A 143 -1.95 -17.10 22.36
C SER A 143 -0.59 -17.24 23.01
N GLU A 144 -0.49 -18.13 24.01
CA GLU A 144 0.76 -18.39 24.71
C GLU A 144 1.72 -19.16 23.80
N GLU A 145 1.20 -20.02 22.94
CA GLU A 145 1.96 -20.64 21.85
C GLU A 145 2.55 -19.58 20.90
N MET A 146 1.73 -18.62 20.45
CA MET A 146 2.18 -17.55 19.55
C MET A 146 3.25 -16.65 20.20
N LYS A 147 3.09 -16.33 21.49
CA LYS A 147 4.12 -15.62 22.29
C LYS A 147 5.41 -16.44 22.42
N GLY A 148 5.32 -17.76 22.53
CA GLY A 148 6.47 -18.66 22.56
C GLY A 148 7.27 -18.60 21.26
N VAL A 149 6.59 -18.72 20.12
CA VAL A 149 7.22 -18.67 18.79
C VAL A 149 7.94 -17.34 18.55
N LEU A 150 7.35 -16.21 18.95
CA LEU A 150 7.97 -14.88 18.82
C LEU A 150 9.22 -14.74 19.70
N ARG A 151 9.18 -15.26 20.94
CA ARG A 151 10.36 -15.27 21.83
C ARG A 151 11.50 -16.11 21.26
N ASP A 152 11.18 -17.29 20.71
CA ASP A 152 12.17 -18.16 20.07
C ASP A 152 12.78 -17.50 18.82
N ALA A 153 11.96 -16.84 18.00
CA ALA A 153 12.44 -16.09 16.83
C ALA A 153 13.38 -14.95 17.25
N ARG A 154 13.04 -14.21 18.33
CA ARG A 154 13.89 -13.16 18.90
C ARG A 154 15.22 -13.73 19.41
N ALA A 155 15.18 -14.82 20.18
CA ALA A 155 16.39 -15.44 20.74
C ALA A 155 17.36 -15.95 19.65
N ARG A 156 16.83 -16.45 18.53
CA ARG A 156 17.66 -16.85 17.37
C ARG A 156 18.32 -15.67 16.67
N LEU A 157 17.66 -14.51 16.65
CA LEU A 157 18.22 -13.29 16.05
C LEU A 157 19.29 -12.63 16.95
N GLU A 158 19.19 -12.77 18.28
CA GLU A 158 20.20 -12.27 19.22
C GLU A 158 21.50 -13.10 19.23
N GLN A 159 21.50 -14.29 18.61
CA GLN A 159 22.66 -15.19 18.51
C GLN A 159 23.45 -15.05 17.20
N LEU A 160 22.96 -14.22 16.26
CA LEU A 160 23.64 -13.87 15.00
C LEU A 160 24.40 -12.56 15.16
#